data_AF-A0A3A4JRQ6-F1
#
_entry.id   AF-A0A3A4JRQ6-F1
#
_cell.length_a   1.000
_cell.length_b   1.000
_cell.length_c   1.000
_cell.angle_alpha   90.00
_cell.angle_beta   90.00
_cell.angle_gamma   90.00
#
_symmetry.space_group_name_H-M   'P 1'
#
loop_
_entity.id
_entity.type
_entity.pdbx_description
1 polymer ?
#
loop_
_entity_poly.entity_id
_entity_poly.type
_entity_poly.pdbx_seq_one_letter_code
_entity_poly.pdbx_strand_id
1 'polypeptide(L)'
;MDKKILVFLLALTMALSLAFSGCLGGGSDEEEDGDVDGDTSADGDSLPDGDFQDGDIPDGDGGGCSGECDAASETSFCVTDDVCVCEGGQWNFYGCDDICSSQGKVANGCGASDAYNFDYCLCTDAVDGDDTPDGDDTPDGDDTPDGDDTPDGDDTPDGDDAPDGDVPTDCTGACAPDTDIPFCSTEADLFLCWCNEDASEWEAIDCNAVCEDAGYPDGADSCAFDEEQQYDVCFCKSGDCESDEDCDEGFICVAVRDAQGDVRTQCLATCDINTCDPGTDVIPCIDFGPAGQPVGLCYDEAAPSCETPNEECIDTDHYCFPLDQQGNNVCWSYCDPVPNSCEGEDEMCIPLTQGEDPAVVGGACL
;
A
#
# COMPACT_ATOMS: atom_id res chain seq x y z
N MET A 1 -38.75 -34.60 16.45
CA MET A 1 -37.46 -35.24 16.21
C MET A 1 -37.08 -34.89 14.79
N ASP A 2 -36.24 -33.91 14.45
CA ASP A 2 -35.51 -32.84 15.16
C ASP A 2 -35.16 -31.81 14.06
N LYS A 3 -35.53 -30.51 14.16
CA LYS A 3 -34.88 -29.40 14.89
C LYS A 3 -33.42 -29.16 14.46
N LYS A 4 -33.19 -28.21 13.54
CA LYS A 4 -32.10 -27.20 13.50
C LYS A 4 -32.08 -26.43 12.16
N ILE A 5 -33.11 -25.62 11.89
CA ILE A 5 -33.05 -24.50 10.92
C ILE A 5 -33.99 -23.42 11.45
N LEU A 6 -33.59 -22.69 12.49
CA LEU A 6 -34.32 -21.49 12.93
C LEU A 6 -33.53 -20.66 13.96
N VAL A 7 -32.38 -20.07 13.62
CA VAL A 7 -31.86 -18.84 14.25
C VAL A 7 -30.90 -18.22 13.24
N PHE A 8 -31.29 -17.16 12.52
CA PHE A 8 -30.40 -16.09 11.99
C PHE A 8 -31.16 -14.97 11.24
N LEU A 9 -32.48 -14.82 11.46
CA LEU A 9 -33.31 -13.84 10.73
C LEU A 9 -34.07 -12.89 11.67
N LEU A 10 -33.42 -12.49 12.77
CA LEU A 10 -34.03 -11.65 13.82
C LEU A 10 -32.99 -10.72 14.47
N ALA A 11 -32.34 -9.85 13.66
CA ALA A 11 -31.52 -8.76 14.19
C ALA A 11 -31.47 -7.48 13.31
N LEU A 12 -32.36 -7.31 12.32
CA LEU A 12 -32.36 -6.10 11.46
C LEU A 12 -33.74 -5.42 11.34
N THR A 13 -34.46 -5.25 12.46
CA THR A 13 -35.78 -4.57 12.48
C THR A 13 -35.97 -3.54 13.61
N MET A 14 -34.90 -2.94 14.14
CA MET A 14 -35.04 -1.78 15.04
C MET A 14 -33.89 -0.77 14.91
N ALA A 15 -33.93 0.08 13.88
CA ALA A 15 -33.32 1.42 13.91
C ALA A 15 -33.87 2.32 12.79
N LEU A 16 -35.20 2.37 12.62
CA LEU A 16 -35.85 3.37 11.78
C LEU A 16 -37.07 3.91 12.50
N SER A 17 -36.88 4.96 13.31
CA SER A 17 -37.88 6.02 13.56
C SER A 17 -37.41 7.07 14.57
N LEU A 18 -37.43 8.33 14.10
CA LEU A 18 -37.74 9.58 14.80
C LEU A 18 -36.63 10.29 15.61
N ALA A 19 -36.10 11.37 15.02
CA ALA A 19 -36.30 12.71 15.55
C ALA A 19 -36.01 13.80 14.48
N PHE A 20 -37.04 14.15 13.70
CA PHE A 20 -37.16 15.48 13.12
C PHE A 20 -37.78 16.38 14.20
N SER A 21 -37.05 17.37 14.69
CA SER A 21 -37.64 18.53 15.36
C SER A 21 -36.76 19.74 15.12
N GLY A 22 -37.24 20.64 14.26
CA GLY A 22 -36.59 21.91 14.01
C GLY A 22 -36.72 22.88 15.19
N CYS A 23 -35.79 23.83 15.24
CA CYS A 23 -36.01 25.14 15.85
C CYS A 23 -35.32 26.21 15.00
N LEU A 24 -36.13 27.19 14.60
CA LEU A 24 -35.78 28.45 13.98
C LEU A 24 -35.16 29.41 15.01
N GLY A 25 -34.23 30.25 14.56
CA GLY A 25 -33.75 31.49 15.22
C GLY A 25 -32.29 31.73 14.84
N GLY A 26 -31.86 32.83 14.21
CA GLY A 26 -32.40 34.18 14.10
C GLY A 26 -31.59 35.15 14.96
N GLY A 27 -30.76 35.99 14.33
CA GLY A 27 -30.06 37.16 14.90
C GLY A 27 -28.61 37.22 14.42
N SER A 28 -28.13 38.13 13.56
CA SER A 28 -28.14 39.61 13.50
C SER A 28 -27.00 40.28 14.31
N ASP A 29 -26.07 40.85 13.53
CA ASP A 29 -25.39 42.15 13.71
C ASP A 29 -24.15 42.30 14.62
N GLU A 30 -23.39 43.34 14.23
CA GLU A 30 -22.29 44.09 14.88
C GLU A 30 -20.88 43.50 14.64
N GLU A 31 -20.07 44.00 13.68
CA GLU A 31 -19.38 45.31 13.59
C GLU A 31 -18.67 45.71 14.89
N GLU A 32 -17.34 45.49 14.94
CA GLU A 32 -16.48 46.20 15.88
C GLU A 32 -15.14 46.53 15.21
N ASP A 33 -15.06 47.77 14.71
CA ASP A 33 -13.83 48.47 14.33
C ASP A 33 -13.06 48.84 15.61
N GLY A 34 -11.77 48.52 15.63
CA GLY A 34 -10.86 48.87 16.74
C GLY A 34 -9.59 49.57 16.22
N ASP A 35 -9.70 50.86 15.95
CA ASP A 35 -8.56 51.77 15.83
C ASP A 35 -7.84 51.91 17.19
N VAL A 36 -6.54 51.67 17.22
CA VAL A 36 -5.65 52.05 18.34
C VAL A 36 -4.59 53.01 17.82
N ASP A 37 -4.86 54.30 18.02
CA ASP A 37 -3.87 55.38 18.03
C ASP A 37 -2.95 55.24 19.25
N GLY A 38 -1.66 55.61 19.14
CA GLY A 38 -0.86 55.84 20.35
C GLY A 38 0.66 55.99 20.20
N ASP A 39 1.08 57.17 19.75
CA ASP A 39 2.26 57.94 20.18
C ASP A 39 3.69 57.37 20.10
N THR A 40 4.43 57.98 19.16
CA THR A 40 5.68 58.75 19.36
C THR A 40 6.63 58.39 20.52
N SER A 41 7.89 58.10 20.19
CA SER A 41 9.06 58.82 20.73
C SER A 41 10.28 58.66 19.82
N ALA A 42 10.92 59.80 19.54
CA ALA A 42 12.30 59.90 19.08
C ALA A 42 13.23 59.27 20.16
N ASP A 43 14.42 58.76 19.84
CA ASP A 43 15.65 59.52 19.61
C ASP A 43 16.78 58.57 19.14
N GLY A 44 17.70 59.08 18.32
CA GLY A 44 19.14 58.83 18.55
C GLY A 44 19.87 57.90 17.60
N ASP A 45 20.69 58.52 16.74
CA ASP A 45 21.75 57.92 15.94
C ASP A 45 22.65 56.95 16.74
N SER A 46 22.91 55.78 16.14
CA SER A 46 24.18 55.07 16.26
C SER A 46 24.50 54.36 14.93
N LEU A 47 25.80 54.27 14.67
CA LEU A 47 26.48 54.00 13.40
C LEU A 47 26.13 52.62 12.81
N PRO A 48 26.35 52.40 11.49
CA PRO A 48 26.10 51.12 10.86
C PRO A 48 27.22 50.13 11.21
N ASP A 49 26.97 49.27 12.19
CA ASP A 49 27.58 47.95 12.25
C ASP A 49 26.96 47.09 11.15
N GLY A 50 27.86 46.47 10.37
CA GLY A 50 27.54 45.71 9.17
C GLY A 50 27.06 44.32 9.55
N ASP A 51 25.93 44.29 10.25
CA ASP A 51 25.31 43.08 10.72
C ASP A 51 24.28 42.73 9.65
N PHE A 52 24.67 41.81 8.77
CA PHE A 52 23.71 41.07 7.96
C PHE A 52 22.66 40.55 8.93
N GLN A 53 21.40 40.94 8.73
CA GLN A 53 20.25 40.37 9.43
C GLN A 53 20.23 38.87 9.18
N ASP A 54 20.86 38.12 10.07
CA ASP A 54 20.50 36.76 10.41
C ASP A 54 19.12 36.84 11.06
N GLY A 55 18.10 36.68 10.21
CA GLY A 55 16.74 36.43 10.68
C GLY A 55 16.80 35.30 11.69
N ASP A 56 16.25 35.57 12.87
CA ASP A 56 16.22 34.67 14.01
C ASP A 56 15.70 33.29 13.56
N ILE A 57 16.63 32.35 13.33
CA ILE A 57 16.31 30.93 13.25
C ILE A 57 15.85 30.59 14.67
N PRO A 58 14.58 30.20 14.87
CA PRO A 58 14.08 29.89 16.20
C PRO A 58 14.94 28.79 16.81
N ASP A 59 15.56 29.12 17.94
CA ASP A 59 16.40 28.26 18.74
C ASP A 59 15.63 26.97 19.04
N GLY A 60 16.03 25.89 18.37
CA GLY A 60 15.31 24.62 18.20
C GLY A 60 15.14 23.80 19.47
N ASP A 61 14.39 24.33 20.43
CA ASP A 61 14.06 23.66 21.69
C ASP A 61 12.68 22.96 21.64
N GLY A 62 11.96 23.09 20.51
CA GLY A 62 10.76 22.31 20.19
C GLY A 62 11.09 21.24 19.17
N GLY A 63 11.37 20.02 19.61
CA GLY A 63 11.89 18.91 18.79
C GLY A 63 10.92 18.32 17.75
N GLY A 64 10.29 19.13 16.90
CA GLY A 64 9.49 18.64 15.78
C GLY A 64 9.39 19.66 14.64
N CYS A 65 9.12 19.15 13.43
CA CYS A 65 8.88 19.94 12.22
C CYS A 65 7.51 20.62 12.28
N SER A 66 7.37 21.65 13.13
CA SER A 66 6.12 22.40 13.27
C SER A 66 6.31 23.85 12.86
N GLY A 67 5.29 24.41 12.19
CA GLY A 67 5.28 25.80 11.74
C GLY A 67 5.08 25.93 10.24
N GLU A 68 4.87 27.18 9.82
CA GLU A 68 4.93 27.56 8.41
C GLU A 68 6.40 27.81 8.05
N CYS A 69 6.73 27.62 6.78
CA CYS A 69 8.06 27.90 6.24
C CYS A 69 7.96 28.74 4.96
N ASP A 70 8.97 29.56 4.69
CA ASP A 70 9.07 30.26 3.41
C ASP A 70 9.93 29.43 2.45
N ALA A 71 9.28 28.69 1.55
CA ALA A 71 9.95 27.85 0.56
C ALA A 71 10.92 28.61 -0.39
N ALA A 72 10.89 29.95 -0.41
CA ALA A 72 11.84 30.75 -1.19
C ALA A 72 13.18 30.99 -0.46
N SER A 73 13.21 30.92 0.87
CA SER A 73 14.40 31.19 1.69
C SER A 73 14.80 30.06 2.62
N GLU A 74 13.88 29.18 2.96
CA GLU A 74 14.05 28.07 3.88
C GLU A 74 13.93 26.76 3.09
N THR A 75 14.94 25.90 3.22
CA THR A 75 14.98 24.62 2.51
C THR A 75 14.83 23.46 3.47
N SER A 76 15.72 23.36 4.46
CA SER A 76 15.70 22.30 5.46
C SER A 76 16.46 22.68 6.71
N PHE A 77 16.17 21.99 7.82
CA PHE A 77 16.97 22.03 9.04
C PHE A 77 16.95 20.69 9.77
N CYS A 78 17.99 20.40 10.54
CA CYS A 78 18.06 19.17 11.34
C CYS A 78 17.29 19.26 12.66
N VAL A 79 16.57 18.19 13.00
CA VAL A 79 15.93 17.99 14.31
C VAL A 79 16.42 16.67 14.89
N THR A 80 17.30 16.74 15.89
CA THR A 80 17.96 15.56 16.48
C THR A 80 18.74 14.78 15.42
N ASP A 81 18.23 13.61 15.00
CA ASP A 81 18.84 12.71 14.03
C ASP A 81 18.10 12.73 12.67
N ASP A 82 17.04 13.54 12.55
CA ASP A 82 16.13 13.60 11.41
C ASP A 82 16.14 14.98 10.74
N VAL A 83 15.49 15.11 9.57
CA VAL A 83 15.48 16.35 8.79
C VAL A 83 14.05 16.88 8.59
N CYS A 84 13.87 18.18 8.80
CA CYS A 84 12.68 18.92 8.37
C CYS A 84 12.94 19.56 7.02
N VAL A 85 12.04 19.38 6.05
CA VAL A 85 12.13 20.00 4.71
C VAL A 85 10.90 20.87 4.47
N CYS A 86 11.12 22.07 3.94
CA CYS A 86 10.06 23.01 3.63
C CYS A 86 9.45 22.69 2.26
N GLU A 87 8.21 22.20 2.22
CA GLU A 87 7.50 21.95 0.97
C GLU A 87 6.12 22.61 1.01
N GLY A 88 5.79 23.40 -0.03
CA GLY A 88 4.48 24.05 -0.12
C GLY A 88 4.18 25.05 0.99
N GLY A 89 5.20 25.55 1.70
CA GLY A 89 5.06 26.46 2.84
C GLY A 89 4.82 25.77 4.19
N GLN A 90 4.99 24.45 4.25
CA GLN A 90 4.90 23.67 5.48
C GLN A 90 6.15 22.83 5.72
N TRP A 91 6.53 22.67 6.97
CA TRP A 91 7.62 21.76 7.35
C TRP A 91 7.14 20.31 7.35
N ASN A 92 7.81 19.47 6.56
CA ASN A 92 7.62 18.03 6.51
C ASN A 92 8.79 17.33 7.22
N PHE A 93 8.47 16.35 8.06
CA PHE A 93 9.46 15.55 8.79
C PHE A 93 9.86 14.33 7.97
N TYR A 94 11.15 14.07 7.86
CA TYR A 94 11.68 12.86 7.23
C TYR A 94 12.64 12.16 8.17
N GLY A 95 12.32 10.89 8.45
CA GLY A 95 13.18 9.99 9.23
C GLY A 95 14.45 9.66 8.46
N CYS A 96 15.62 9.95 9.05
CA CYS A 96 16.87 9.63 8.38
C CYS A 96 17.15 8.13 8.28
N ASP A 97 16.61 7.33 9.21
CA ASP A 97 16.66 5.87 9.15
C ASP A 97 15.99 5.33 7.88
N ASP A 98 14.80 5.83 7.52
CA ASP A 98 14.06 5.40 6.32
C ASP A 98 14.78 5.82 5.04
N ILE A 99 15.23 7.08 4.99
CA ILE A 99 15.97 7.63 3.83
C ILE A 99 17.26 6.85 3.59
N CYS A 100 18.01 6.53 4.64
CA CYS A 100 19.27 5.80 4.49
C CYS A 100 19.05 4.32 4.21
N SER A 101 18.03 3.68 4.81
CA SER A 101 17.71 2.27 4.58
C SER A 101 17.29 1.99 3.14
N SER A 102 16.52 2.89 2.52
CA SER A 102 16.18 2.80 1.08
C SER A 102 17.39 2.82 0.14
N GLN A 103 18.56 3.27 0.64
CA GLN A 103 19.83 3.29 -0.09
C GLN A 103 20.79 2.16 0.33
N GLY A 104 20.35 1.22 1.20
CA GLY A 104 21.21 0.18 1.76
C GLY A 104 22.28 0.73 2.71
N LYS A 105 22.00 1.86 3.38
CA LYS A 105 22.93 2.56 4.27
C LYS A 105 22.34 2.72 5.67
N VAL A 106 23.21 3.00 6.63
CA VAL A 106 22.82 3.29 8.02
C VAL A 106 22.81 4.81 8.22
N ALA A 107 21.77 5.33 8.87
CA ALA A 107 21.70 6.74 9.21
C ALA A 107 22.76 7.09 10.26
N ASN A 108 23.39 8.24 10.06
CA ASN A 108 24.35 8.84 10.96
C ASN A 108 23.92 10.28 11.28
N GLY A 109 22.62 10.43 11.59
CA GLY A 109 21.95 11.68 11.89
C GLY A 109 21.72 12.59 10.68
N CYS A 110 21.33 13.83 10.98
CA CYS A 110 21.16 14.90 10.00
C CYS A 110 22.32 15.92 10.10
N GLY A 111 22.72 16.50 8.97
CA GLY A 111 23.64 17.64 8.97
C GLY A 111 23.77 18.32 7.61
N ALA A 112 24.51 19.42 7.58
CA ALA A 112 24.77 20.17 6.37
C ALA A 112 25.48 19.31 5.31
N SER A 113 24.86 19.16 4.14
CA SER A 113 25.44 18.44 3.02
C SER A 113 26.18 19.39 2.08
N ASP A 114 27.49 19.20 1.92
CA ASP A 114 28.31 19.96 0.97
C ASP A 114 27.82 19.80 -0.49
N ALA A 115 27.17 18.69 -0.80
CA ALA A 115 26.68 18.40 -2.16
C ALA A 115 25.43 19.22 -2.52
N TYR A 116 24.59 19.49 -1.53
CA TYR A 116 23.27 20.09 -1.74
C TYR A 116 23.11 21.49 -1.14
N ASN A 117 24.06 21.91 -0.29
CA ASN A 117 24.07 23.21 0.36
C ASN A 117 22.85 23.46 1.27
N PHE A 118 22.28 22.39 1.81
CA PHE A 118 21.22 22.39 2.82
C PHE A 118 21.37 21.17 3.75
N ASP A 119 20.64 21.15 4.85
CA ASP A 119 20.67 20.06 5.84
C ASP A 119 19.98 18.79 5.28
N TYR A 120 20.65 17.65 5.35
CA TYR A 120 20.16 16.39 4.81
C TYR A 120 20.61 15.21 5.68
N CYS A 121 19.99 14.04 5.48
CA CYS A 121 20.38 12.81 6.16
C CYS A 121 21.79 12.37 5.76
N LEU A 122 22.64 12.16 6.76
CA LEU A 122 24.00 11.70 6.58
C LEU A 122 24.01 10.17 6.61
N CYS A 123 24.06 9.54 5.45
CA CYS A 123 24.09 8.07 5.35
C CYS A 123 25.52 7.55 5.26
N THR A 124 25.85 6.55 6.07
CA THR A 124 27.12 5.82 5.99
C THR A 124 26.88 4.40 5.51
N ASP A 125 27.82 3.85 4.74
CA ASP A 125 27.76 2.45 4.33
C ASP A 125 27.65 1.57 5.58
N ALA A 126 26.74 0.58 5.55
CA ALA A 126 26.67 -0.41 6.60
C ALA A 126 28.07 -1.02 6.74
N VAL A 127 28.60 -1.03 7.95
CA VAL A 127 29.89 -1.68 8.20
C VAL A 127 29.66 -3.14 7.86
N ASP A 128 30.22 -3.62 6.74
CA ASP A 128 30.15 -5.02 6.35
C ASP A 128 30.56 -5.84 7.59
N GLY A 129 29.57 -6.50 8.19
CA GLY A 129 29.79 -7.31 9.36
C GLY A 129 30.84 -8.35 8.98
N ASP A 130 31.97 -8.34 9.68
CA ASP A 130 33.08 -9.29 9.58
C ASP A 130 32.55 -10.66 9.14
N ASP A 131 32.83 -11.02 7.87
CA ASP A 131 32.38 -12.26 7.24
C ASP A 131 32.51 -13.38 8.26
N THR A 132 31.37 -13.95 8.67
CA THR A 132 31.39 -15.11 9.55
C THR A 132 32.17 -16.19 8.81
N PRO A 133 33.24 -16.77 9.40
CA PRO A 133 34.05 -17.73 8.68
C PRO A 133 33.16 -18.87 8.20
N ASP A 134 33.16 -19.11 6.88
CA ASP A 134 32.43 -20.20 6.24
C ASP A 134 32.56 -21.46 7.10
N GLY A 135 31.41 -21.94 7.61
CA GLY A 135 31.35 -23.16 8.40
C GLY A 135 31.91 -24.32 7.58
N ASP A 136 32.83 -25.07 8.17
CA ASP A 136 33.44 -26.28 7.59
C ASP A 136 32.39 -27.15 6.87
N ASP A 137 32.66 -27.43 5.58
CA ASP A 137 31.89 -28.35 4.75
C ASP A 137 31.64 -29.66 5.51
N THR A 138 30.36 -30.05 5.58
CA THR A 138 29.97 -31.36 6.10
C THR A 138 30.45 -32.44 5.14
N PRO A 139 31.10 -33.53 5.61
CA PRO A 139 31.58 -34.58 4.72
C PRO A 139 30.41 -35.28 4.02
N ASP A 140 30.52 -35.41 2.69
CA ASP A 140 29.60 -36.21 1.86
C ASP A 140 29.38 -37.60 2.48
N GLY A 141 28.10 -37.91 2.77
CA GLY A 141 27.68 -39.20 3.27
C GLY A 141 27.85 -40.29 2.20
N ASP A 142 28.40 -41.43 2.60
CA ASP A 142 28.62 -42.63 1.79
C ASP A 142 27.38 -43.05 0.98
N ASP A 143 27.62 -43.41 -0.28
CA ASP A 143 26.66 -44.03 -1.21
C ASP A 143 25.95 -45.23 -0.56
N THR A 144 24.62 -45.20 -0.60
CA THR A 144 23.78 -46.34 -0.24
C THR A 144 23.87 -47.43 -1.33
N PRO A 145 23.98 -48.71 -0.98
CA PRO A 145 24.05 -49.78 -1.97
C PRO A 145 22.67 -50.03 -2.60
N ASP A 146 22.65 -50.15 -3.94
CA ASP A 146 21.49 -50.55 -4.74
C ASP A 146 20.80 -51.79 -4.18
N GLY A 147 19.59 -51.59 -3.66
CA GLY A 147 18.71 -52.65 -3.16
C GLY A 147 17.83 -53.23 -4.28
N ASP A 148 17.72 -54.55 -4.26
CA ASP A 148 17.02 -55.45 -5.19
C ASP A 148 15.61 -55.02 -5.66
N ASP A 149 15.28 -55.51 -6.87
CA ASP A 149 13.97 -55.49 -7.54
C ASP A 149 12.78 -55.68 -6.59
N THR A 150 11.85 -54.73 -6.61
CA THR A 150 10.54 -54.84 -5.97
C THR A 150 9.62 -55.81 -6.74
N PRO A 151 8.88 -56.70 -6.06
CA PRO A 151 7.80 -57.46 -6.67
C PRO A 151 6.56 -56.58 -6.88
N ASP A 152 5.90 -56.74 -8.03
CA ASP A 152 4.58 -56.18 -8.32
C ASP A 152 3.59 -56.56 -7.20
N GLY A 153 3.10 -55.56 -6.46
CA GLY A 153 2.23 -55.76 -5.31
C GLY A 153 1.18 -54.67 -5.17
N ASP A 154 -0.07 -55.11 -5.35
CA ASP A 154 -1.34 -54.69 -4.75
C ASP A 154 -1.80 -53.22 -4.79
N ASP A 155 -3.11 -53.09 -5.02
CA ASP A 155 -3.90 -51.87 -5.02
C ASP A 155 -3.51 -50.92 -3.86
N THR A 156 -3.21 -49.68 -4.22
CA THR A 156 -3.04 -48.55 -3.30
C THR A 156 -4.24 -48.48 -2.34
N PRO A 157 -4.05 -48.68 -1.02
CA PRO A 157 -5.06 -48.32 -0.04
C PRO A 157 -5.35 -46.82 -0.17
N ASP A 158 -6.62 -46.44 0.01
CA ASP A 158 -7.02 -45.04 0.15
C ASP A 158 -6.07 -44.36 1.15
N GLY A 159 -5.53 -43.21 0.77
CA GLY A 159 -4.48 -42.50 1.51
C GLY A 159 -4.82 -42.41 2.99
N ASP A 160 -3.92 -42.93 3.82
CA ASP A 160 -3.96 -42.68 5.26
C ASP A 160 -3.99 -41.16 5.45
N ASP A 161 -4.99 -40.68 6.22
CA ASP A 161 -5.04 -39.29 6.70
C ASP A 161 -3.64 -38.90 7.18
N ALA A 162 -3.16 -37.73 6.75
CA ALA A 162 -1.88 -37.20 7.19
C ALA A 162 -1.81 -37.31 8.73
N PRO A 163 -0.71 -37.83 9.30
CA PRO A 163 -0.63 -38.02 10.74
C PRO A 163 -0.92 -36.68 11.42
N ASP A 164 -1.92 -36.66 12.32
CA ASP A 164 -2.24 -35.51 13.18
C ASP A 164 -0.92 -34.90 13.65
N GLY A 165 -0.55 -33.75 13.08
CA GLY A 165 0.69 -33.06 13.43
C GLY A 165 0.71 -32.83 14.93
N ASP A 166 1.84 -33.14 15.58
CA ASP A 166 1.98 -32.93 17.02
C ASP A 166 1.63 -31.47 17.33
N VAL A 167 0.55 -31.26 18.09
CA VAL A 167 0.11 -29.92 18.51
C VAL A 167 1.26 -29.22 19.23
N PRO A 168 1.65 -27.99 18.82
CA PRO A 168 2.76 -27.27 19.44
C PRO A 168 2.51 -27.09 20.93
N THR A 169 3.53 -27.35 21.78
CA THR A 169 3.28 -27.40 23.23
C THR A 169 3.07 -26.01 23.83
N ASP A 170 3.49 -24.96 23.13
CA ASP A 170 3.22 -23.57 23.46
C ASP A 170 1.78 -23.12 23.16
N CYS A 171 1.04 -23.84 22.30
CA CYS A 171 -0.41 -23.65 22.12
C CYS A 171 -1.25 -24.46 23.12
N THR A 172 -0.74 -24.77 24.32
CA THR A 172 -1.48 -25.55 25.32
C THR A 172 -1.70 -24.78 26.62
N GLY A 173 -2.79 -25.10 27.32
CA GLY A 173 -3.10 -24.56 28.65
C GLY A 173 -4.31 -23.63 28.65
N ALA A 174 -4.58 -23.06 29.82
CA ALA A 174 -5.70 -22.14 30.00
C ALA A 174 -5.36 -20.76 29.44
N CYS A 175 -6.35 -20.13 28.83
CA CYS A 175 -6.28 -18.76 28.32
C CYS A 175 -7.51 -17.97 28.77
N ALA A 176 -7.43 -16.65 28.72
CA ALA A 176 -8.51 -15.71 28.98
C ALA A 176 -8.88 -15.00 27.68
N PRO A 177 -10.02 -15.34 27.03
CA PRO A 177 -10.36 -14.83 25.70
C PRO A 177 -10.52 -13.31 25.63
N ASP A 178 -10.79 -12.66 26.77
CA ASP A 178 -10.92 -11.20 26.85
C ASP A 178 -9.58 -10.46 26.97
N THR A 179 -8.48 -11.14 27.29
CA THR A 179 -7.19 -10.50 27.61
C THR A 179 -5.99 -11.10 26.90
N ASP A 180 -6.06 -12.38 26.54
CA ASP A 180 -4.98 -13.07 25.89
C ASP A 180 -5.13 -12.93 24.38
N ILE A 181 -4.02 -12.55 23.74
CA ILE A 181 -3.97 -12.19 22.33
C ILE A 181 -3.44 -13.40 21.54
N PRO A 182 -4.01 -13.72 20.36
CA PRO A 182 -3.47 -14.76 19.48
C PRO A 182 -1.99 -14.52 19.17
N PHE A 183 -1.20 -15.60 19.14
CA PHE A 183 0.23 -15.54 18.87
C PHE A 183 0.69 -16.74 18.02
N CYS A 184 1.72 -16.56 17.20
CA CYS A 184 2.35 -17.62 16.41
C CYS A 184 3.15 -18.54 17.30
N SER A 185 3.02 -19.85 17.06
CA SER A 185 3.84 -20.82 17.76
C SER A 185 5.33 -20.58 17.47
N THR A 186 6.12 -20.69 18.52
CA THR A 186 7.59 -20.67 18.47
C THR A 186 8.19 -22.07 18.36
N GLU A 187 7.36 -23.10 18.54
CA GLU A 187 7.77 -24.51 18.49
C GLU A 187 7.41 -25.19 17.17
N ALA A 188 6.45 -24.65 16.43
CA ALA A 188 6.07 -25.13 15.10
C ALA A 188 5.82 -23.97 14.14
N ASP A 189 6.38 -24.09 12.94
CA ASP A 189 6.14 -23.14 11.86
C ASP A 189 4.69 -23.23 11.37
N LEU A 190 4.11 -22.09 10.99
CA LEU A 190 2.76 -21.98 10.42
C LEU A 190 1.62 -22.44 11.36
N PHE A 191 1.80 -22.30 12.68
CA PHE A 191 0.72 -22.47 13.65
C PHE A 191 0.38 -21.16 14.35
N LEU A 192 -0.91 -20.85 14.42
CA LEU A 192 -1.46 -19.75 15.21
C LEU A 192 -2.11 -20.31 16.47
N CYS A 193 -1.61 -19.94 17.65
CA CYS A 193 -2.25 -20.25 18.92
C CYS A 193 -3.40 -19.27 19.16
N TRP A 194 -4.64 -19.77 19.17
CA TRP A 194 -5.86 -18.99 19.36
C TRP A 194 -6.56 -19.38 20.66
N CYS A 195 -7.08 -18.41 21.42
CA CYS A 195 -7.81 -18.71 22.66
C CYS A 195 -9.27 -19.07 22.37
N ASN A 196 -9.65 -20.33 22.60
CA ASN A 196 -11.03 -20.78 22.39
C ASN A 196 -11.96 -20.17 23.46
N GLU A 197 -12.91 -19.34 23.05
CA GLU A 197 -13.79 -18.60 23.98
C GLU A 197 -14.64 -19.52 24.87
N ASP A 198 -15.11 -20.65 24.31
CA ASP A 198 -16.00 -21.59 25.02
C ASP A 198 -15.23 -22.45 26.03
N ALA A 199 -14.02 -22.86 25.68
CA ALA A 199 -13.19 -23.73 26.52
C ALA A 199 -12.30 -22.96 27.50
N SER A 200 -11.96 -21.70 27.20
CA SER A 200 -10.89 -20.95 27.87
C SER A 200 -9.56 -21.72 27.85
N GLU A 201 -9.27 -22.37 26.73
CA GLU A 201 -8.07 -23.15 26.47
C GLU A 201 -7.46 -22.73 25.14
N TRP A 202 -6.13 -22.71 25.06
CA TRP A 202 -5.41 -22.46 23.81
C TRP A 202 -5.66 -23.61 22.81
N GLU A 203 -5.87 -23.24 21.56
CA GLU A 203 -6.06 -24.14 20.43
C GLU A 203 -5.03 -23.79 19.35
N ALA A 204 -4.34 -24.79 18.81
CA ALA A 204 -3.42 -24.59 17.70
C ALA A 204 -4.19 -24.66 16.38
N ILE A 205 -4.10 -23.60 15.59
CA ILE A 205 -4.70 -23.52 14.27
C ILE A 205 -3.58 -23.63 13.23
N ASP A 206 -3.69 -24.60 12.32
CA ASP A 206 -2.77 -24.73 11.18
C ASP A 206 -3.08 -23.61 10.17
N CYS A 207 -2.11 -22.72 9.95
CA CYS A 207 -2.27 -21.61 9.04
C CYS A 207 -2.49 -22.07 7.59
N ASN A 208 -1.97 -23.23 7.18
CA ASN A 208 -2.26 -23.76 5.84
C ASN A 208 -3.74 -24.07 5.68
N ALA A 209 -4.35 -24.74 6.67
CA ALA A 209 -5.77 -25.05 6.65
C ALA A 209 -6.63 -23.77 6.63
N VAL A 210 -6.26 -22.75 7.42
CA VAL A 210 -6.95 -21.43 7.40
C VAL A 210 -6.91 -20.81 6.01
N CYS A 211 -5.74 -20.86 5.37
CA CYS A 211 -5.53 -20.27 4.06
C CYS A 211 -6.23 -21.06 2.95
N GLU A 212 -6.16 -22.39 2.97
CA GLU A 212 -6.90 -23.26 2.04
C GLU A 212 -8.42 -23.03 2.15
N ASP A 213 -8.97 -22.94 3.37
CA ASP A 213 -10.39 -22.64 3.61
C ASP A 213 -10.78 -21.23 3.14
N ALA A 214 -9.83 -20.30 3.13
CA ALA A 214 -10.00 -18.94 2.62
C ALA A 214 -9.82 -18.83 1.09
N GLY A 215 -9.52 -19.92 0.39
CA GLY A 215 -9.35 -19.96 -1.07
C GLY A 215 -7.91 -19.81 -1.55
N TYR A 216 -6.91 -19.96 -0.68
CA TYR A 216 -5.49 -19.96 -1.03
C TYR A 216 -4.96 -21.39 -1.06
N PRO A 217 -4.96 -22.06 -2.23
CA PRO A 217 -4.64 -23.50 -2.34
C PRO A 217 -3.19 -23.83 -1.99
N ASP A 218 -2.29 -22.84 -2.00
CA ASP A 218 -0.88 -23.01 -1.63
C ASP A 218 -0.61 -22.89 -0.12
N GLY A 219 -1.67 -22.71 0.67
CA GLY A 219 -1.62 -22.63 2.12
C GLY A 219 -1.06 -21.30 2.64
N ALA A 220 -0.40 -21.36 3.79
CA ALA A 220 0.18 -20.19 4.43
C ALA A 220 1.63 -19.98 4.02
N ASP A 221 2.00 -18.70 3.90
CA ASP A 221 3.38 -18.26 3.72
C ASP A 221 4.08 -18.15 5.07
N SER A 222 3.44 -17.46 6.00
CA SER A 222 3.98 -17.21 7.33
C SER A 222 2.87 -17.04 8.36
N CYS A 223 3.27 -17.10 9.63
CA CYS A 223 2.49 -16.58 10.74
C CYS A 223 3.32 -15.42 11.32
N ALA A 224 2.76 -14.22 11.39
CA ALA A 224 3.45 -13.06 11.94
C ALA A 224 2.50 -12.04 12.59
N PHE A 225 3.05 -11.10 13.34
CA PHE A 225 2.31 -10.01 13.98
C PHE A 225 1.79 -9.00 12.95
N ASP A 226 0.49 -8.74 12.98
CA ASP A 226 -0.14 -7.70 12.19
C ASP A 226 -0.31 -6.42 13.03
N GLU A 227 0.32 -5.33 12.57
CA GLU A 227 0.30 -4.04 13.28
C GLU A 227 -1.07 -3.39 13.32
N GLU A 228 -1.93 -3.61 12.32
CA GLU A 228 -3.27 -3.03 12.27
C GLU A 228 -4.20 -3.74 13.25
N GLN A 229 -4.11 -5.08 13.28
CA GLN A 229 -4.92 -5.93 14.13
C GLN A 229 -4.40 -6.01 15.57
N GLN A 230 -3.12 -5.72 15.80
CA GLN A 230 -2.42 -5.83 17.08
C GLN A 230 -2.34 -7.27 17.62
N TYR A 231 -2.32 -8.27 16.72
CA TYR A 231 -2.18 -9.68 17.05
C TYR A 231 -1.58 -10.47 15.88
N ASP A 232 -1.14 -11.70 16.15
CA ASP A 232 -0.55 -12.55 15.13
C ASP A 232 -1.61 -13.16 14.20
N VAL A 233 -1.34 -13.17 12.89
CA VAL A 233 -2.23 -13.69 11.86
C VAL A 233 -1.50 -14.65 10.94
N CYS A 234 -2.26 -15.53 10.29
CA CYS A 234 -1.77 -16.36 9.20
C CYS A 234 -1.73 -15.52 7.92
N PHE A 235 -0.54 -15.31 7.36
CA PHE A 235 -0.37 -14.72 6.04
C PHE A 235 -0.45 -15.83 5.01
N CYS A 236 -1.54 -15.82 4.24
CA CYS A 236 -1.71 -16.78 3.16
C CYS A 236 -0.76 -16.46 2.02
N LYS A 237 -0.25 -17.49 1.34
CA LYS A 237 0.42 -17.28 0.07
C LYS A 237 -0.62 -16.69 -0.87
N SER A 238 -0.53 -15.39 -1.11
CA SER A 238 -1.27 -14.75 -2.19
C SER A 238 -0.65 -15.31 -3.45
N GLY A 239 -1.20 -16.43 -3.94
CA GLY A 239 -0.62 -17.26 -4.98
C GLY A 239 0.23 -16.44 -5.95
N ASP A 240 1.55 -16.50 -5.74
CA ASP A 240 2.49 -16.04 -6.74
C ASP A 240 2.24 -16.95 -7.92
N CYS A 241 1.42 -16.48 -8.84
CA CYS A 241 1.15 -17.21 -10.06
C CYS A 241 2.41 -17.10 -10.93
N GLU A 242 2.85 -18.22 -11.50
CA GLU A 242 3.90 -18.20 -12.51
C GLU A 242 3.30 -17.97 -13.90
N SER A 243 2.01 -18.29 -14.04
CA SER A 243 1.24 -18.23 -15.28
C SER A 243 -0.26 -18.06 -15.01
N ASP A 244 -1.01 -17.70 -16.05
CA ASP A 244 -2.48 -17.61 -15.99
C ASP A 244 -3.15 -18.97 -15.69
N GLU A 245 -2.44 -20.09 -15.85
CA GLU A 245 -2.95 -21.43 -15.53
C GLU A 245 -2.98 -21.70 -14.02
N ASP A 246 -2.24 -20.91 -13.24
CA ASP A 246 -2.20 -20.99 -11.77
C ASP A 246 -3.36 -20.20 -11.13
N CYS A 247 -4.12 -19.45 -11.93
CA CYS A 247 -5.25 -18.65 -11.50
C CYS A 247 -6.59 -19.35 -11.75
N ASP A 248 -7.58 -19.08 -10.89
CA ASP A 248 -8.95 -19.53 -11.08
C ASP A 248 -9.59 -18.99 -12.38
N GLU A 249 -10.63 -19.66 -12.87
CA GLU A 249 -11.34 -19.22 -14.08
C GLU A 249 -11.89 -17.80 -13.91
N GLY A 250 -11.45 -16.88 -14.77
CA GLY A 250 -11.79 -15.46 -14.68
C GLY A 250 -10.73 -14.59 -13.99
N PHE A 251 -9.60 -15.16 -13.58
CA PHE A 251 -8.45 -14.44 -13.06
C PHE A 251 -7.26 -14.54 -14.02
N ILE A 252 -6.35 -13.57 -13.96
CA ILE A 252 -5.12 -13.51 -14.75
C ILE A 252 -3.93 -13.24 -13.84
N CYS A 253 -2.78 -13.84 -14.18
CA CYS A 253 -1.58 -13.65 -13.41
C CYS A 253 -0.89 -12.34 -13.78
N VAL A 254 -0.75 -11.43 -12.81
CA VAL A 254 -0.09 -10.14 -13.05
C VAL A 254 1.07 -9.91 -12.10
N ALA A 255 2.12 -9.29 -12.64
CA ALA A 255 3.21 -8.76 -11.83
C ALA A 255 2.79 -7.41 -11.25
N VAL A 256 2.61 -7.35 -9.93
CA VAL A 256 2.30 -6.13 -9.18
C VAL A 256 3.59 -5.63 -8.53
N ARG A 257 3.88 -4.34 -8.68
CA ARG A 257 4.97 -3.70 -7.96
C ARG A 257 4.42 -3.02 -6.72
N ASP A 258 4.96 -3.32 -5.56
CA ASP A 258 4.55 -2.69 -4.30
C ASP A 258 5.17 -1.29 -4.12
N ALA A 259 4.89 -0.66 -2.97
CA ALA A 259 5.38 0.68 -2.64
C ALA A 259 6.91 0.73 -2.44
N GLN A 260 7.52 -0.40 -2.09
CA GLN A 260 8.96 -0.58 -1.91
C GLN A 260 9.69 -0.83 -3.24
N GLY A 261 8.92 -1.11 -4.30
CA GLY A 261 9.42 -1.37 -5.63
C GLY A 261 9.67 -2.85 -5.90
N ASP A 262 9.33 -3.74 -4.97
CA ASP A 262 9.43 -5.17 -5.13
C ASP A 262 8.31 -5.68 -6.03
N VAL A 263 8.63 -6.66 -6.88
CA VAL A 263 7.69 -7.22 -7.86
C VAL A 263 7.24 -8.58 -7.35
N ARG A 264 5.93 -8.72 -7.13
CA ARG A 264 5.28 -9.99 -6.80
C ARG A 264 4.28 -10.37 -7.89
N THR A 265 3.90 -11.63 -8.00
CA THR A 265 2.82 -12.04 -8.90
C THR A 265 1.53 -12.27 -8.12
N GLN A 266 0.40 -11.95 -8.73
CA GLN A 266 -0.91 -12.12 -8.08
C GLN A 266 -1.97 -12.42 -9.13
N CYS A 267 -2.86 -13.35 -8.82
CA CYS A 267 -4.07 -13.57 -9.60
C CYS A 267 -5.05 -12.42 -9.35
N LEU A 268 -5.37 -11.64 -10.38
CA LEU A 268 -6.39 -10.59 -10.31
C LEU A 268 -7.59 -10.94 -11.19
N ALA A 269 -8.78 -10.56 -10.74
CA ALA A 269 -10.00 -10.79 -11.50
C ALA A 269 -9.91 -10.04 -12.83
N THR A 270 -10.16 -10.76 -13.93
CA THR A 270 -10.21 -10.16 -15.26
C THR A 270 -11.44 -9.28 -15.40
N CYS A 271 -11.29 -8.17 -16.11
CA CYS A 271 -12.38 -7.26 -16.40
C CYS A 271 -12.36 -6.88 -17.89
N ASP A 272 -13.55 -6.64 -18.44
CA ASP A 272 -13.71 -6.26 -19.84
C ASP A 272 -13.23 -4.81 -20.03
N ILE A 273 -12.24 -4.62 -20.89
CA ILE A 273 -11.78 -3.29 -21.33
C ILE A 273 -12.24 -3.05 -22.76
N ASN A 274 -12.85 -1.88 -23.00
CA ASN A 274 -13.07 -1.42 -24.37
C ASN A 274 -11.76 -0.87 -24.94
N THR A 275 -11.44 -1.30 -26.15
CA THR A 275 -10.40 -0.65 -26.95
C THR A 275 -11.02 0.34 -27.92
N CYS A 276 -10.29 1.40 -28.20
CA CYS A 276 -10.72 2.53 -29.02
C CYS A 276 -10.92 2.18 -30.50
N ASP A 277 -10.27 1.11 -30.96
CA ASP A 277 -10.39 0.62 -32.33
C ASP A 277 -10.46 -0.92 -32.34
N PRO A 278 -11.63 -1.52 -32.64
CA PRO A 278 -11.79 -2.97 -32.67
C PRO A 278 -11.07 -3.68 -33.84
N GLY A 279 -10.11 -3.04 -34.52
CA GLY A 279 -9.36 -3.64 -35.61
C GLY A 279 -7.86 -3.34 -35.66
N THR A 280 -7.37 -2.29 -35.00
CA THR A 280 -6.05 -1.76 -35.38
C THR A 280 -5.13 -1.16 -34.32
N ASP A 281 -5.46 -1.09 -33.01
CA ASP A 281 -4.49 -1.16 -31.89
C ASP A 281 -5.09 -0.77 -30.50
N VAL A 282 -4.88 -1.67 -29.55
CA VAL A 282 -4.51 -1.61 -28.10
C VAL A 282 -4.63 -0.37 -27.20
N ILE A 283 -5.36 0.68 -27.55
CA ILE A 283 -5.49 1.82 -26.63
C ILE A 283 -6.69 1.59 -25.70
N PRO A 284 -6.47 1.51 -24.37
CA PRO A 284 -7.53 1.21 -23.42
C PRO A 284 -8.39 2.45 -23.21
N CYS A 285 -9.70 2.25 -23.26
CA CYS A 285 -10.68 3.26 -22.89
C CYS A 285 -10.73 3.38 -21.37
N ILE A 286 -10.00 4.34 -20.79
CA ILE A 286 -9.97 4.54 -19.33
C ILE A 286 -11.07 5.53 -18.94
N ASP A 287 -11.90 5.14 -17.98
CA ASP A 287 -12.91 6.01 -17.40
C ASP A 287 -12.35 6.79 -16.21
N PHE A 288 -12.17 8.10 -16.39
CA PHE A 288 -11.77 9.02 -15.31
C PHE A 288 -12.96 9.75 -14.67
N GLY A 289 -14.19 9.38 -15.04
CA GLY A 289 -15.40 10.05 -14.60
C GLY A 289 -15.77 9.73 -13.15
N PRO A 290 -16.35 10.69 -12.39
CA PRO A 290 -17.01 10.34 -11.15
C PRO A 290 -18.16 9.36 -11.44
N ALA A 291 -18.39 8.42 -10.52
CA ALA A 291 -19.43 7.38 -10.64
C ALA A 291 -20.74 7.96 -11.23
N GLY A 292 -21.02 7.64 -12.50
CA GLY A 292 -22.21 8.07 -13.23
C GLY A 292 -22.02 9.06 -14.38
N GLN A 293 -20.81 9.55 -14.66
CA GLN A 293 -20.50 10.29 -15.90
C GLN A 293 -19.21 9.77 -16.54
N PRO A 294 -19.27 8.60 -17.20
CA PRO A 294 -18.07 7.96 -17.61
C PRO A 294 -17.53 8.65 -18.87
N VAL A 295 -16.28 9.09 -18.83
CA VAL A 295 -15.61 9.75 -19.96
C VAL A 295 -14.43 8.88 -20.35
N GLY A 296 -14.70 7.96 -21.27
CA GLY A 296 -13.66 7.15 -21.88
C GLY A 296 -12.80 8.00 -22.80
N LEU A 297 -11.48 7.99 -22.60
CA LEU A 297 -10.53 8.69 -23.46
C LEU A 297 -9.62 7.72 -24.20
N CYS A 298 -9.42 7.99 -25.48
CA CYS A 298 -8.58 7.24 -26.40
C CYS A 298 -7.45 8.12 -26.90
N TYR A 299 -6.22 7.72 -26.63
CA TYR A 299 -5.08 8.27 -27.36
C TYR A 299 -5.16 7.79 -28.81
N ASP A 300 -4.84 8.65 -29.77
CA ASP A 300 -4.69 8.25 -31.17
C ASP A 300 -3.33 8.81 -31.62
N GLU A 301 -2.38 7.93 -31.93
CA GLU A 301 -1.04 8.33 -32.39
C GLU A 301 -1.09 9.09 -33.73
N ALA A 302 -2.17 8.88 -34.51
CA ALA A 302 -2.41 9.62 -35.74
C ALA A 302 -3.05 10.99 -35.49
N ALA A 303 -3.50 11.27 -34.26
CA ALA A 303 -4.11 12.54 -33.93
C ALA A 303 -3.06 13.65 -33.90
N PRO A 304 -3.35 14.82 -34.48
CA PRO A 304 -2.44 15.95 -34.46
C PRO A 304 -2.25 16.46 -33.02
N SER A 305 -1.06 16.99 -32.74
CA SER A 305 -0.83 17.83 -31.55
C SER A 305 -1.74 19.06 -31.58
N CYS A 306 -2.28 19.46 -30.44
CA CYS A 306 -3.06 20.69 -30.29
C CYS A 306 -2.24 21.74 -29.52
N GLU A 307 -2.29 23.01 -29.96
CA GLU A 307 -1.41 24.04 -29.41
C GLU A 307 -1.91 24.59 -28.07
N THR A 308 -3.23 24.57 -27.85
CA THR A 308 -3.82 25.13 -26.62
C THR A 308 -4.92 24.24 -26.02
N PRO A 309 -5.01 24.17 -24.67
CA PRO A 309 -6.14 23.52 -24.01
C PRO A 309 -7.48 24.13 -24.48
N ASN A 310 -8.41 23.27 -24.89
CA ASN A 310 -9.73 23.62 -25.46
C ASN A 310 -9.75 24.13 -26.91
N GLU A 311 -8.66 23.99 -27.68
CA GLU A 311 -8.76 24.10 -29.13
C GLU A 311 -9.52 22.89 -29.69
N GLU A 312 -10.44 23.12 -30.64
CA GLU A 312 -11.11 22.03 -31.34
C GLU A 312 -10.04 21.21 -32.07
N CYS A 313 -9.93 19.95 -31.69
CA CYS A 313 -9.19 18.96 -32.46
C CYS A 313 -9.82 18.80 -33.86
N ILE A 314 -9.17 18.07 -34.77
CA ILE A 314 -9.55 18.03 -36.21
C ILE A 314 -11.03 17.66 -36.44
N ASP A 315 -11.69 16.99 -35.49
CA ASP A 315 -13.12 16.77 -35.50
C ASP A 315 -13.78 17.10 -34.14
N THR A 316 -15.12 17.14 -34.14
CA THR A 316 -15.97 17.48 -32.99
C THR A 316 -15.94 16.46 -31.86
N ASP A 317 -15.31 15.31 -32.04
CA ASP A 317 -15.33 14.19 -31.10
C ASP A 317 -13.98 13.99 -30.40
N HIS A 318 -13.08 14.98 -30.49
CA HIS A 318 -11.77 14.96 -29.83
C HIS A 318 -11.56 16.13 -28.87
N TYR A 319 -10.91 15.87 -27.74
CA TYR A 319 -10.57 16.87 -26.71
C TYR A 319 -9.05 17.02 -26.57
N CYS A 320 -8.58 18.26 -26.51
CA CYS A 320 -7.16 18.57 -26.31
C CYS A 320 -6.80 18.52 -24.82
N PHE A 321 -5.96 17.56 -24.41
CA PHE A 321 -5.52 17.39 -23.02
C PHE A 321 -3.99 17.52 -22.88
N PRO A 322 -3.48 18.18 -21.83
CA PRO A 322 -2.04 18.28 -21.58
C PRO A 322 -1.47 16.91 -21.18
N LEU A 323 -0.49 16.42 -21.95
CA LEU A 323 0.17 15.14 -21.74
C LEU A 323 1.32 15.26 -20.73
N ASP A 324 2.00 16.41 -20.69
CA ASP A 324 3.12 16.64 -19.79
C ASP A 324 3.24 18.09 -19.29
N GLN A 325 4.09 18.27 -18.28
CA GLN A 325 4.41 19.58 -17.72
C GLN A 325 5.21 20.48 -18.68
N GLN A 326 5.70 19.96 -19.81
CA GLN A 326 6.37 20.75 -20.84
C GLN A 326 5.38 21.41 -21.81
N GLY A 327 4.08 21.16 -21.64
CA GLY A 327 3.01 21.79 -22.40
C GLY A 327 2.69 21.08 -23.72
N ASN A 328 3.11 19.82 -23.88
CA ASN A 328 2.69 19.02 -25.01
C ASN A 328 1.22 18.61 -24.80
N ASN A 329 0.32 19.08 -25.66
CA ASN A 329 -1.08 18.66 -25.64
C ASN A 329 -1.37 17.73 -26.82
N VAL A 330 -2.20 16.72 -26.57
CA VAL A 330 -2.63 15.75 -27.58
C VAL A 330 -4.15 15.69 -27.64
N CYS A 331 -4.66 15.34 -28.82
CA CYS A 331 -6.08 15.15 -29.06
C CYS A 331 -6.49 13.73 -28.66
N TRP A 332 -7.46 13.63 -27.76
CA TRP A 332 -8.05 12.35 -27.31
C TRP A 332 -9.43 12.16 -27.92
N SER A 333 -9.77 10.97 -28.41
CA SER A 333 -11.13 10.65 -28.85
C SER A 333 -11.98 10.13 -27.68
N TYR A 334 -13.29 10.37 -27.74
CA TYR A 334 -14.23 9.70 -26.85
C TYR A 334 -14.40 8.23 -27.24
N CYS A 335 -14.40 7.35 -26.24
CA CYS A 335 -14.91 5.99 -26.38
C CYS A 335 -16.12 5.80 -25.47
N ASP A 336 -17.02 4.90 -25.87
CA ASP A 336 -18.11 4.43 -25.00
C ASP A 336 -17.47 3.58 -23.89
N PRO A 337 -17.43 4.03 -22.64
CA PRO A 337 -16.80 3.27 -21.56
C PRO A 337 -17.66 2.03 -21.25
N VAL A 338 -17.00 0.89 -21.00
CA VAL A 338 -17.67 -0.25 -20.36
C VAL A 338 -17.89 0.14 -18.90
N PRO A 339 -19.08 -0.11 -18.32
CA PRO A 339 -19.23 -0.03 -16.88
C PRO A 339 -18.15 -0.87 -16.22
N ASN A 340 -17.51 -0.34 -15.17
CA ASN A 340 -16.57 -1.11 -14.38
C ASN A 340 -17.21 -2.44 -13.98
N SER A 341 -16.57 -3.54 -14.36
CA SER A 341 -17.07 -4.90 -14.13
C SER A 341 -16.48 -5.54 -12.87
N CYS A 342 -15.59 -4.82 -12.17
CA CYS A 342 -15.05 -5.23 -10.88
C CYS A 342 -16.14 -5.27 -9.81
N GLU A 343 -16.04 -6.24 -8.89
CA GLU A 343 -17.07 -6.48 -7.89
C GLU A 343 -16.95 -5.53 -6.69
N GLY A 344 -15.76 -4.99 -6.41
CA GLY A 344 -15.52 -4.02 -5.35
C GLY A 344 -15.99 -2.60 -5.71
N GLU A 345 -16.62 -1.90 -4.75
CA GLU A 345 -17.03 -0.49 -4.91
C GLU A 345 -15.83 0.45 -5.07
N ASP A 346 -14.65 0.02 -4.62
CA ASP A 346 -13.38 0.77 -4.66
C ASP A 346 -12.36 0.16 -5.65
N GLU A 347 -12.72 -0.90 -6.38
CA GLU A 347 -11.84 -1.54 -7.37
C GLU A 347 -11.96 -0.84 -8.72
N MET A 348 -10.86 -0.73 -9.46
CA MET A 348 -10.83 -0.19 -10.82
C MET A 348 -10.30 -1.23 -11.80
N CYS A 349 -10.96 -1.35 -12.95
CA CYS A 349 -10.45 -2.15 -14.06
C CYS A 349 -9.27 -1.44 -14.73
N ILE A 350 -8.05 -1.96 -14.52
CA ILE A 350 -6.80 -1.40 -15.07
C ILE A 350 -6.37 -2.20 -16.30
N PRO A 351 -5.97 -1.54 -17.41
CA PRO A 351 -5.42 -2.21 -18.58
C PRO A 351 -4.08 -2.88 -18.31
N LEU A 352 -3.97 -4.13 -18.76
CA LEU A 352 -2.76 -4.93 -18.69
C LEU A 352 -2.04 -4.89 -20.03
N THR A 353 -0.75 -4.58 -20.01
CA THR A 353 0.14 -4.62 -21.19
C THR A 353 1.07 -5.83 -21.12
N GLN A 354 1.37 -6.44 -22.27
CA GLN A 354 2.26 -7.60 -22.31
C GLN A 354 3.73 -7.22 -22.52
N GLY A 355 4.51 -7.21 -21.44
CA GLY A 355 5.97 -7.05 -21.50
C GLY A 355 6.41 -5.63 -21.88
N GLU A 356 7.37 -5.53 -22.80
CA GLU A 356 7.85 -4.23 -23.34
C GLU A 356 6.95 -3.68 -24.47
N ASP A 357 5.98 -4.47 -24.93
CA ASP A 357 5.04 -4.04 -25.96
C ASP A 357 3.88 -3.28 -25.29
N PRO A 358 3.54 -2.05 -25.73
CA PRO A 358 2.38 -1.31 -25.23
C PRO A 358 1.03 -1.97 -25.57
N ALA A 359 1.05 -3.16 -26.18
CA ALA A 359 -0.14 -3.93 -26.47
C ALA A 359 -0.94 -4.31 -25.21
N VAL A 360 -2.12 -3.72 -25.05
CA VAL A 360 -3.13 -4.10 -24.07
C VAL A 360 -3.68 -5.50 -24.39
N VAL A 361 -3.48 -6.43 -23.48
CA VAL A 361 -3.92 -7.83 -23.61
C VAL A 361 -5.19 -8.15 -22.82
N GLY A 362 -5.60 -7.27 -21.92
CA GLY A 362 -6.81 -7.45 -21.10
C GLY A 362 -6.91 -6.37 -20.03
N GLY A 363 -7.82 -6.57 -19.08
CA GLY A 363 -7.94 -5.77 -17.86
C GLY A 363 -7.92 -6.63 -16.61
N ALA A 364 -7.46 -6.04 -15.50
CA ALA A 364 -7.58 -6.63 -14.17
C ALA A 364 -8.16 -5.64 -13.17
N CYS A 365 -8.95 -6.15 -12.23
CA CYS A 365 -9.47 -5.40 -11.10
C CYS A 365 -8.38 -5.21 -10.04
N LEU A 366 -8.06 -3.95 -9.74
CA LEU A 366 -7.10 -3.55 -8.70
C LEU A 366 -7.75 -2.57 -7.71
#